data_AF-A0A897MMY5-F1
#
_entry.id   AF-A0A897MMY5-F1
#
_cell.length_a   1.000
_cell.length_b   1.000
_cell.length_c   1.000
_cell.angle_alpha   90.00
_cell.angle_beta   90.00
_cell.angle_gamma   90.00
#
_symmetry.space_group_name_H-M   'P 1'
#
loop_
_entity.id
_entity.type
_entity.pdbx_description
1 polymer ?
#
loop_
_entity_poly.entity_id
_entity_poly.type
_entity_poly.pdbx_seq_one_letter_code
_entity_poly.pdbx_strand_id
1 'polypeptide(L)'
;MMDDEPCKITAYSTAKPGKHGSAKARIEGKGVFDGQKRSLSQPVDAKIWVPIINRKQGQVVSVESADVAQVMDLETYETITIKTPGDVSLSPDDEIEYLEMEDQRKIIES
;
A
#
# COMPACT_ATOMS: atom_id res chain seq x y z
N MET A 1 -7.62 -1.56 -6.90
CA MET A 1 -7.51 -2.92 -6.34
C MET A 1 -7.09 -3.89 -7.42
N MET A 2 -6.30 -4.88 -7.05
CA MET A 2 -6.13 -6.12 -7.82
C MET A 2 -6.31 -7.26 -6.81
N ASP A 3 -7.22 -8.20 -7.08
CA ASP A 3 -7.55 -9.30 -6.16
C ASP A 3 -7.79 -8.82 -4.71
N ASP A 4 -8.64 -7.80 -4.57
CA ASP A 4 -9.01 -7.16 -3.29
C ASP A 4 -7.86 -6.56 -2.47
N GLU A 5 -6.66 -6.40 -3.06
CA GLU A 5 -5.53 -5.74 -2.41
C GLU A 5 -5.24 -4.37 -3.07
N PRO A 6 -4.96 -3.31 -2.29
CA PRO A 6 -4.43 -2.05 -2.81
C PRO A 6 -3.05 -2.27 -3.43
N CYS A 7 -2.91 -1.94 -4.72
CA CYS A 7 -1.68 -2.20 -5.48
C CYS A 7 -1.13 -0.91 -6.09
N LYS A 8 0.21 -0.77 -6.04
CA LYS A 8 0.94 0.20 -6.87
C LYS A 8 1.12 -0.40 -8.26
N ILE A 9 0.68 0.31 -9.30
CA ILE A 9 0.86 -0.10 -10.70
C ILE A 9 2.36 -0.07 -11.04
N THR A 10 2.87 -1.16 -11.59
CA THR A 10 4.27 -1.32 -12.02
C THR A 10 4.41 -1.48 -13.52
N ALA A 11 3.37 -1.95 -14.22
CA ALA A 11 3.34 -1.99 -15.67
C ALA A 11 1.91 -1.85 -16.22
N TYR A 12 1.81 -1.34 -17.44
CA TYR A 12 0.55 -1.17 -18.16
C TYR A 12 0.76 -1.42 -19.65
N SER A 13 -0.15 -2.17 -20.26
CA SER A 13 -0.16 -2.40 -21.71
C SER A 13 -1.59 -2.48 -22.22
N THR A 14 -1.80 -2.12 -23.48
CA THR A 14 -3.09 -2.29 -24.16
C THR A 14 -2.92 -3.10 -25.43
N ALA A 15 -3.94 -3.90 -25.75
CA ALA A 15 -4.01 -4.65 -27.00
C ALA A 15 -5.41 -4.56 -27.58
N LYS A 16 -5.51 -4.44 -28.91
CA LYS A 16 -6.78 -4.50 -29.64
C LYS A 16 -6.89 -5.87 -30.32
N PRO A 17 -7.71 -6.80 -29.79
CA PRO A 17 -7.90 -8.10 -30.41
C PRO A 17 -8.80 -7.94 -31.65
N GLY A 18 -8.17 -7.85 -32.82
CA GLY A 18 -8.85 -7.79 -34.11
C GLY A 18 -9.34 -6.40 -34.54
N LYS A 19 -9.88 -6.32 -35.76
CA LYS A 19 -10.27 -5.07 -36.42
C LYS A 19 -11.41 -4.32 -35.69
N HIS A 20 -12.35 -5.07 -35.12
CA HIS A 20 -13.57 -4.56 -34.50
C HIS A 20 -13.65 -4.77 -32.97
N GLY A 21 -12.65 -5.39 -32.34
CA GLY A 21 -12.66 -5.65 -30.90
C GLY A 21 -12.37 -4.40 -30.07
N SER A 22 -12.97 -4.32 -28.89
CA SER A 22 -12.62 -3.33 -27.86
C SER A 22 -11.20 -3.58 -27.36
N ALA A 23 -10.45 -2.50 -27.11
CA ALA A 23 -9.13 -2.62 -26.54
C ALA A 23 -9.22 -3.22 -25.12
N LYS A 24 -8.26 -4.07 -24.78
CA LYS A 24 -8.07 -4.62 -23.44
C LYS A 24 -6.82 -4.02 -22.83
N ALA A 25 -6.91 -3.59 -21.57
CA ALA A 25 -5.75 -3.27 -20.76
C ALA A 25 -5.28 -4.52 -20.01
N ARG A 26 -3.96 -4.65 -19.87
CA ARG A 26 -3.31 -5.51 -18.89
C ARG A 26 -2.50 -4.61 -17.97
N ILE A 27 -2.81 -4.66 -16.69
CA ILE A 27 -2.19 -3.86 -15.64
C ILE A 27 -1.49 -4.82 -14.68
N GLU A 28 -0.24 -4.54 -14.37
CA GLU A 28 0.54 -5.30 -13.39
C GLU A 28 0.87 -4.38 -12.23
N GLY A 29 0.89 -4.92 -11.03
CA GLY A 29 1.15 -4.15 -9.82
C GLY A 29 1.74 -4.99 -8.70
N LYS A 30 2.16 -4.29 -7.65
CA LYS A 30 2.64 -4.87 -6.40
C LYS A 30 1.74 -4.38 -5.27
N GLY A 31 1.27 -5.29 -4.42
CA GLY A 31 0.49 -4.95 -3.24
C GLY A 31 1.26 -4.00 -2.34
N VAL A 32 0.57 -2.96 -1.85
CA VAL A 32 1.20 -1.88 -1.08
C VAL A 32 1.65 -2.41 0.28
N PHE A 33 0.80 -3.20 0.95
CA PHE A 33 1.05 -3.70 2.30
C PHE A 33 1.72 -5.07 2.30
N ASP A 34 1.33 -5.98 1.39
CA ASP A 34 1.86 -7.35 1.36
C ASP A 34 3.03 -7.59 0.39
N GLY A 35 3.30 -6.64 -0.51
CA GLY A 35 4.37 -6.74 -1.49
C GLY A 35 4.19 -7.80 -2.58
N GLN A 36 3.05 -8.49 -2.66
CA GLN A 36 2.83 -9.56 -3.65
C GLN A 36 2.54 -8.97 -5.04
N LYS A 37 3.06 -9.62 -6.09
CA LYS A 37 2.79 -9.21 -7.48
C LYS A 37 1.40 -9.69 -7.91
N ARG A 38 0.64 -8.81 -8.56
CA ARG A 38 -0.70 -9.08 -9.08
C ARG A 38 -0.87 -8.52 -10.48
N SER A 39 -1.87 -9.01 -11.21
CA SER A 39 -2.23 -8.46 -12.52
C SER A 39 -3.72 -8.51 -12.75
N LEU A 40 -4.27 -7.48 -13.40
CA LEU A 40 -5.65 -7.45 -13.85
C LEU A 40 -5.70 -7.25 -15.37
N SER A 41 -6.67 -7.88 -16.03
CA SER A 41 -6.97 -7.58 -17.42
C SER A 41 -8.46 -7.33 -17.61
N GLN A 42 -8.79 -6.16 -18.16
CA GLN A 42 -10.16 -5.68 -18.32
C GLN A 42 -10.27 -4.86 -19.62
N PRO A 43 -11.47 -4.71 -20.20
CA PRO A 43 -11.72 -3.69 -21.23
C PRO A 43 -11.24 -2.31 -20.78
N VAL A 44 -10.73 -1.49 -21.71
CA VAL A 44 -10.19 -0.15 -21.38
C VAL A 44 -11.24 0.83 -20.86
N ASP A 45 -12.52 0.56 -21.09
CA ASP A 45 -13.68 1.33 -20.63
C ASP A 45 -14.30 0.75 -19.35
N ALA A 46 -13.78 -0.36 -18.83
CA ALA A 46 -14.22 -0.90 -17.56
C ALA A 46 -13.77 -0.01 -16.40
N LYS A 47 -14.70 0.25 -15.47
CA LYS A 47 -14.38 0.95 -14.22
C LYS A 47 -13.67 0.00 -13.27
N ILE A 48 -12.66 0.53 -12.57
CA ILE A 48 -11.95 -0.17 -11.50
C ILE A 48 -11.99 0.66 -10.23
N TRP A 49 -11.93 0.00 -9.07
CA TRP A 49 -11.86 0.69 -7.79
C TRP A 49 -10.42 1.15 -7.53
N VAL A 50 -10.27 2.42 -7.18
CA VAL A 50 -8.98 3.04 -6.84
C VAL A 50 -8.94 3.26 -5.32
N PRO A 51 -7.99 2.65 -4.60
CA PRO A 51 -7.87 2.84 -3.16
C PRO A 51 -7.45 4.27 -2.82
N ILE A 52 -7.99 4.80 -1.72
CA ILE A 52 -7.45 5.99 -1.06
C ILE A 52 -6.55 5.47 0.06
N ILE A 53 -5.25 5.76 -0.04
CA ILE A 53 -4.25 5.41 0.96
C ILE A 53 -3.73 6.71 1.56
N ASN A 54 -3.88 6.87 2.86
CA ASN A 54 -3.43 8.07 3.56
C ASN A 54 -1.95 7.93 3.90
N ARG A 55 -1.18 8.99 3.68
CA ARG A 55 0.20 9.12 4.15
C ARG A 55 0.16 9.99 5.40
N LYS A 56 0.61 9.44 6.52
CA LYS A 56 0.51 10.04 7.86
C LYS A 56 1.86 10.08 8.54
N GLN A 57 2.00 10.94 9.53
CA GLN A 57 3.20 11.04 10.37
C GLN A 57 2.88 10.52 11.77
N GLY A 58 3.84 9.83 12.37
CA GLY A 58 3.70 9.25 13.70
C GLY A 58 5.01 9.29 14.48
N GLN A 59 4.93 9.31 15.81
CA GLN A 59 6.08 9.16 16.69
C GLN A 59 6.08 7.76 17.30
N VAL A 60 7.23 7.08 17.26
CA VAL A 60 7.39 5.76 17.89
C VAL A 60 7.29 5.92 19.42
N VAL A 61 6.36 5.18 20.03
CA VAL A 61 6.17 5.16 21.48
C VAL A 61 7.02 4.05 22.10
N SER A 62 6.96 2.86 21.52
CA SER A 62 7.71 1.68 21.97
C SER A 62 7.93 0.71 20.81
N VAL A 63 9.04 -0.03 20.90
CA VAL A 63 9.33 -1.17 20.02
C VAL A 63 9.10 -2.43 20.85
N GLU A 64 7.99 -3.12 20.57
CA GLU A 64 7.55 -4.29 21.35
C GLU A 64 8.34 -5.54 20.95
N SER A 65 8.72 -5.64 19.67
CA SER A 65 9.50 -6.73 19.09
C SER A 65 10.22 -6.26 17.82
N ALA A 66 11.00 -7.15 17.21
CA ALA A 66 11.65 -6.86 15.93
C ALA A 66 10.67 -6.60 14.78
N ASP A 67 9.42 -7.05 14.91
CA ASP A 67 8.36 -6.98 13.89
C ASP A 67 7.14 -6.12 14.28
N VAL A 68 7.11 -5.53 15.48
CA VAL A 68 5.96 -4.75 15.98
C VAL A 68 6.42 -3.53 16.80
N ALA A 69 5.82 -2.38 16.51
CA ALA A 69 5.97 -1.15 17.28
C ALA A 69 4.62 -0.49 17.58
N GLN A 70 4.56 0.28 18.67
CA GLN A 70 3.48 1.22 18.95
C GLN A 70 3.88 2.61 18.44
N VAL A 71 2.98 3.24 17.70
CA VAL A 71 3.19 4.56 17.09
C VAL A 71 2.02 5.45 17.47
N MET A 72 2.30 6.67 17.91
CA MET A 72 1.28 7.69 18.12
C MET A 72 1.14 8.51 16.84
N ASP A 73 -0.07 8.56 16.28
CA ASP A 73 -0.38 9.45 15.16
C ASP A 73 -0.25 10.91 15.59
N LEU A 74 0.46 11.73 14.82
CA LEU A 74 0.74 13.13 15.19
C LEU A 74 -0.44 14.07 14.95
N GLU A 75 -1.46 13.67 14.20
CA GLU A 75 -2.66 14.46 13.97
C GLU A 75 -3.76 14.11 14.97
N THR A 76 -4.02 12.82 15.18
CA THR A 76 -5.13 12.35 16.03
C THR A 76 -4.70 12.01 17.46
N TYR A 77 -3.39 11.88 17.73
CA TYR A 77 -2.82 11.41 19.00
C TYR A 77 -3.24 9.99 19.39
N GLU A 78 -3.84 9.23 18.46
CA GLU A 78 -4.19 7.84 18.69
C GLU A 78 -2.93 6.97 18.65
N THR A 79 -2.82 6.02 19.58
CA THR A 79 -1.75 5.02 19.55
C THR A 79 -2.21 3.83 18.72
N ILE A 80 -1.42 3.50 17.71
CA ILE A 80 -1.66 2.39 16.78
C ILE A 80 -0.53 1.37 16.86
N THR A 81 -0.88 0.10 16.66
CA THR A 81 0.09 -0.98 16.48
C THR A 81 0.43 -1.12 15.00
N ILE A 82 1.71 -1.07 14.66
CA ILE A 82 2.21 -1.22 13.29
C ILE A 82 3.22 -2.36 13.19
N LYS A 83 3.19 -3.08 12.07
CA LYS A 83 4.25 -4.04 11.75
C LYS A 83 5.48 -3.30 11.26
N THR A 84 6.64 -3.60 11.84
CA THR A 84 7.91 -3.01 11.43
C THR A 84 8.51 -3.83 10.29
N PRO A 85 9.10 -3.19 9.26
CA PRO A 85 9.95 -3.91 8.33
C PRO A 85 11.15 -4.44 9.13
N GLY A 86 11.47 -5.73 9.00
CA GLY A 86 12.53 -6.36 9.82
C GLY A 86 13.93 -5.76 9.64
N ASP A 87 14.12 -4.92 8.61
CA ASP A 87 15.38 -4.23 8.31
C ASP A 87 15.42 -2.78 8.84
N VAL A 88 14.34 -2.28 9.45
CA VAL A 88 14.25 -0.91 9.99
C VAL A 88 14.53 -0.90 11.49
N SER A 89 15.58 -0.18 11.88
CA SER A 89 15.88 0.10 13.29
C SER A 89 15.04 1.30 13.75
N LEU A 90 14.04 1.05 14.59
CA LEU A 90 13.26 2.10 15.25
C LEU A 90 13.69 2.25 16.71
N SER A 91 13.62 3.47 17.20
CA SER A 91 13.77 3.82 18.61
C SER A 91 12.56 4.62 19.09
N PRO A 92 12.23 4.58 20.38
CA PRO A 92 11.27 5.54 20.95
C PRO A 92 11.66 6.97 20.59
N ASP A 93 10.65 7.81 20.36
CA ASP A 93 10.75 9.20 19.92
C ASP A 93 11.16 9.42 18.45
N ASP A 94 11.43 8.37 17.68
CA ASP A 94 11.62 8.51 16.23
C ASP A 94 10.31 8.98 15.56
N GLU A 95 10.40 10.03 14.75
CA GLU A 95 9.31 10.43 13.85
C GLU A 95 9.39 9.63 12.54
N ILE A 96 8.29 8.96 12.21
CA ILE A 96 8.17 8.12 11.02
C ILE A 96 7.01 8.58 10.14
N GLU A 97 7.09 8.19 8.87
CA GLU A 97 5.96 8.28 7.95
C GLU A 97 5.39 6.88 7.70
N TYR A 98 4.07 6.78 7.64
CA TYR A 98 3.40 5.51 7.38
C TYR A 98 2.19 5.68 6.46
N LEU A 99 1.88 4.61 5.73
CA LEU A 99 0.67 4.47 4.93
C LEU A 99 -0.43 3.82 5.77
N GLU A 100 -1.66 4.30 5.62
CA GLU A 100 -2.85 3.72 6.24
C GLU A 100 -3.98 3.56 5.21
N MET A 101 -4.62 2.39 5.24
CA MET A 101 -5.89 2.11 4.57
C MET A 101 -6.65 1.07 5.40
N GLU A 102 -7.81 1.45 5.93
CA GLU A 102 -8.60 0.62 6.85
C GLU A 102 -7.71 0.12 8.00
N ASP A 103 -7.62 -1.19 8.22
CA ASP A 103 -6.78 -1.78 9.28
C ASP A 103 -5.31 -2.00 8.85
N GLN A 104 -5.00 -1.80 7.57
CA GLN A 104 -3.66 -2.02 7.02
C GLN A 104 -2.78 -0.79 7.22
N ARG A 105 -1.58 -1.01 7.77
CA ARG A 105 -0.57 0.02 8.03
C ARG A 105 0.80 -0.44 7.54
N LYS A 106 1.60 0.49 7.03
CA LYS A 106 2.97 0.21 6.58
C LYS A 106 3.88 1.42 6.76
N ILE A 107 5.00 1.23 7.45
CA ILE A 107 6.05 2.24 7.56
C ILE A 107 6.68 2.49 6.19
N ILE A 108 6.93 3.75 5.87
CA ILE A 108 7.64 4.18 4.67
C ILE A 108 9.10 4.39 5.08
N GLU A 109 9.99 3.67 4.43
CA GLU A 109 11.43 3.86 4.60
C GLU A 109 11.86 5.19 3.95
N SER A 110 12.58 6.01 4.71
CA SER A 110 13.21 7.27 4.28
C SER A 110 14.48 7.02 3.47
#